data_AF-A0A6V7LIC3-F1
#
_entry.id   AF-A0A6V7LIC3-F1
#
_cell.length_a   1.000
_cell.length_b   1.000
_cell.length_c   1.000
_cell.angle_alpha   90.00
_cell.angle_beta   90.00
_cell.angle_gamma   90.00
#
_symmetry.space_group_name_H-M   'P 1'
#
loop_
_entity.id
_entity.type
_entity.pdbx_description
1 polymer ?
#
loop_
_entity_poly.entity_id
_entity_poly.type
_entity_poly.pdbx_seq_one_letter_code
_entity_poly.pdbx_strand_id
1 'polypeptide(L)' 'SKWHQRRKILTPTFHFKILEDFIEVFGEQTDILIKKLSRELNNKSFNIFPYVTLCTLDIIC' A
#
# COMPACT_ATOMS: atom_id res chain seq x y z
N SER A 1 -9.86 -1.98 -29.02
CA SER A 1 -9.32 -0.59 -28.95
C SER A 1 -9.36 0.01 -27.53
N LYS A 2 -10.50 0.02 -26.82
CA LYS A 2 -10.68 0.66 -25.48
C LYS A 2 -9.63 0.31 -24.41
N TRP A 3 -9.24 -0.96 -24.27
CA TRP A 3 -8.19 -1.39 -23.32
C TRP A 3 -6.83 -0.76 -23.63
N HIS A 4 -6.44 -0.78 -24.90
CA HIS A 4 -5.16 -0.24 -25.35
C HIS A 4 -5.06 1.26 -25.10
N GLN A 5 -6.13 2.01 -25.39
CA GLN A 5 -6.21 3.45 -25.14
C GLN A 5 -6.07 3.78 -23.64
N ARG A 6 -6.78 3.05 -22.77
CA ARG A 6 -6.70 3.23 -21.31
C ARG A 6 -5.30 2.92 -20.77
N ARG A 7 -4.71 1.81 -21.20
CA ARG A 7 -3.36 1.42 -20.79
C ARG A 7 -2.34 2.47 -21.24
N LYS A 8 -2.45 2.99 -22.47
CA LYS A 8 -1.56 4.04 -22.96
C LYS A 8 -1.59 5.31 -22.11
N ILE A 9 -2.75 5.68 -21.57
CA ILE A 9 -2.91 6.85 -20.68
C ILE A 9 -2.40 6.55 -19.26
N LEU A 10 -2.59 5.33 -18.74
CA LEU A 10 -2.21 4.94 -17.37
C LEU A 10 -0.75 4.54 -17.20
N THR A 11 -0.09 3.95 -18.21
CA THR A 11 1.32 3.53 -18.09
C THR A 11 2.27 4.59 -17.53
N PRO A 12 2.22 5.89 -17.91
CA PRO A 12 3.13 6.88 -17.35
C PRO A 12 2.97 7.08 -15.84
N THR A 13 1.77 6.87 -15.26
CA THR A 13 1.53 7.05 -13.81
C THR A 13 2.15 5.96 -12.94
N PHE A 14 2.60 4.86 -13.55
CA PHE A 14 3.30 3.75 -12.87
C PHE A 14 4.79 3.72 -13.22
N HIS A 15 5.35 4.81 -13.74
CA HIS A 15 6.78 4.96 -13.95
C HIS A 15 7.49 5.17 -12.60
N PHE A 16 8.67 4.57 -12.39
CA PHE A 16 9.40 4.60 -11.11
C PHE A 16 9.57 6.00 -10.50
N LYS A 17 9.82 7.01 -11.33
CA LYS A 17 9.94 8.39 -10.88
C LYS A 17 8.66 8.96 -10.23
N ILE A 18 7.49 8.49 -10.64
CA ILE A 18 6.21 8.89 -10.04
C ILE A 18 5.93 8.05 -8.79
N LEU A 19 6.42 6.81 -8.73
CA LEU A 19 6.37 5.99 -7.52
C LEU A 19 7.14 6.62 -6.36
N GLU A 20 8.19 7.41 -6.63
CA GLU A 20 8.91 8.19 -5.62
C GLU A 20 8.00 9.18 -4.89
N ASP A 21 7.05 9.81 -5.60
CA ASP A 21 6.09 10.76 -5.02
C ASP A 21 5.13 10.09 -4.01
N PHE A 22 4.99 8.76 -4.05
CA PHE A 22 4.13 7.99 -3.14
C PHE A 22 4.88 7.38 -1.95
N ILE A 23 6.22 7.51 -1.88
CA ILE A 23 7.02 6.94 -0.79
C ILE A 23 6.60 7.50 0.57
N GLU A 24 6.24 8.79 0.63
CA GLU A 24 5.75 9.44 1.85
C GLU A 24 4.48 8.75 2.36
N VAL A 25 3.49 8.55 1.49
CA VAL A 25 2.23 7.84 1.82
C VAL A 25 2.52 6.41 2.28
N PHE A 26 3.42 5.69 1.59
CA PHE A 26 3.80 4.34 2.01
C PHE A 26 4.43 4.32 3.40
N GLY A 27 5.28 5.31 3.70
CA GLY A 27 5.89 5.49 5.01
C GLY A 27 4.84 5.71 6.11
N GLU A 28 3.92 6.65 5.90
CA GLU A 28 2.85 6.95 6.86
C GLU A 28 1.96 5.73 7.15
N GLN A 29 1.53 5.02 6.11
CA GLN A 29 0.70 3.82 6.28
C GLN A 29 1.48 2.67 6.92
N THR A 30 2.79 2.57 6.67
CA THR A 30 3.66 1.60 7.33
C THR A 30 3.78 1.90 8.83
N ASP A 31 3.92 3.16 9.23
CA ASP A 31 3.94 3.54 10.65
C ASP A 31 2.62 3.20 11.35
N ILE A 32 1.48 3.40 10.68
CA ILE A 32 0.17 3.01 11.18
C ILE A 32 0.07 1.48 11.31
N LEU A 33 0.56 0.73 10.32
CA LEU A 33 0.62 -0.73 10.36
C LEU A 33 1.46 -1.21 11.54
N ILE A 34 2.66 -0.68 11.75
CA ILE A 34 3.55 -1.04 12.87
C ILE A 34 2.86 -0.76 14.21
N LYS A 35 2.20 0.40 14.35
CA LYS A 35 1.41 0.73 15.55
C LYS A 35 0.31 -0.28 15.80
N LYS A 36 -0.39 -0.76 14.76
CA LYS A 36 -1.43 -1.78 14.87
C LYS A 36 -0.83 -3.15 15.26
N LEU A 37 0.29 -3.54 14.66
CA LEU A 37 1.00 -4.78 14.95
C LEU A 37 1.62 -4.82 16.35
N SER A 38 1.96 -3.68 16.93
CA SER A 38 2.49 -3.62 18.31
C SER A 38 1.54 -4.25 19.35
N ARG A 39 0.24 -4.32 19.06
CA ARG A 39 -0.78 -4.95 19.91
C ARG A 39 -0.66 -6.48 19.96
N GLU A 40 0.00 -7.07 18.98
CA GLU A 40 0.14 -8.52 18.82
C GLU A 40 1.45 -9.06 19.42
N LEU A 41 2.32 -8.18 19.97
CA LEU A 41 3.65 -8.57 20.47
C LEU A 41 3.64 -9.64 21.57
N ASN A 42 2.55 -9.72 22.34
CA ASN A 42 2.40 -10.70 23.42
C ASN A 42 1.76 -12.02 22.95
N ASN A 43 1.33 -12.09 21.69
CA ASN A 43 0.69 -13.28 21.14
C ASN A 43 1.73 -14.23 20.56
N LYS A 44 1.57 -15.54 20.81
CA LYS A 44 2.44 -16.58 20.25
C LYS A 44 2.37 -16.63 18.72
N SER A 45 1.21 -16.30 18.16
CA SER A 45 0.96 -16.14 16.73
C SER A 45 -0.32 -15.34 16.51
N PHE A 46 -0.43 -14.69 15.36
CA PHE A 46 -1.62 -13.95 14.94
C PHE A 46 -1.75 -13.96 13.42
N ASN A 47 -2.95 -13.65 12.92
CA ASN A 47 -3.19 -13.54 11.49
C ASN A 47 -2.82 -12.13 10.99
N ILE A 48 -1.79 -12.06 10.13
CA ILE A 48 -1.32 -10.80 9.54
C ILE A 48 -2.22 -10.27 8.41
N PHE A 49 -3.03 -11.14 7.79
CA PHE A 49 -3.78 -10.81 6.58
C PHE A 49 -4.72 -9.60 6.71
N PRO A 50 -5.49 -9.43 7.81
CA PRO A 50 -6.33 -8.25 7.99
C PRO A 50 -5.52 -6.95 8.07
N TYR A 51 -4.36 -6.98 8.72
CA TYR A 51 -3.49 -5.81 8.89
C TYR A 51 -2.93 -5.33 7.54
N VAL A 52 -2.43 -6.27 6.73
CA VAL A 52 -1.86 -5.95 5.40
C VAL A 52 -2.95 -5.54 4.43
N THR A 53 -4.14 -6.16 4.48
CA THR A 53 -5.27 -5.78 3.63
C THR A 53 -5.71 -4.34 3.89
N LEU A 54 -5.82 -3.96 5.17
CA LEU A 54 -6.18 -2.59 5.54
C LEU A 54 -5.08 -1.59 5.16
N CYS A 55 -3.81 -1.91 5.45
CA CYS A 55 -2.68 -1.06 5.03
C CYS A 55 -2.65 -0.86 3.51
N THR A 56 -2.90 -1.92 2.73
CA THR A 56 -2.95 -1.84 1.26
C THR A 56 -4.11 -0.96 0.78
N LEU A 57 -5.27 -1.05 1.43
CA LEU A 57 -6.42 -0.20 1.12
C LEU A 57 -6.11 1.27 1.42
N ASP A 58 -5.51 1.54 2.59
CA ASP A 58 -5.12 2.88 3.03
C ASP A 58 -4.00 3.48 2.13
N ILE A 59 -3.17 2.64 1.48
CA ILE A 59 -2.14 3.07 0.51
C ILE A 59 -2.75 3.45 -0.86
N ILE A 60 -3.82 2.78 -1.29
CA ILE A 60 -4.40 2.95 -2.63
C ILE A 60 -5.45 4.08 -2.67
N CYS A 61 -6.14 4.34 -1.55
CA CYS A 61 -7.21 5.33 -1.43
C CYS A 61 -6.71 6.74 -1.10
#